data_AF-A0A2J7Q6T8-F1
#
_entry.id   AF-A0A2J7Q6T8-F1
#
_cell.length_a   1.000
_cell.length_b   1.000
_cell.length_c   1.000
_cell.angle_alpha   90.00
_cell.angle_beta   90.00
_cell.angle_gamma   90.00
#
_symmetry.space_group_name_H-M   'P 1'
#
loop_
_entity.id
_entity.type
_entity.pdbx_description
1 polymer ?
#
loop_
_entity_poly.entity_id
_entity_poly.type
_entity_poly.pdbx_seq_one_letter_code
_entity_poly.pdbx_strand_id
1 'polypeptide(L)'
;MIIAFHTIESVVFCRHKYRTSLSPKKKNELEEILARYKKDADRFSKKVCELEHANERRNKIVEALECKVEQQREQLKTVEADKDILERECERLKNERMEQRSWIQIECARGCTARQCLQGLQETCRESALPYRTVARWIRAFNEGRQNVADMRRPGRPSVSEEVHALSALLESDWRHTIRELA
;
A
#
# COMPACT_ATOMS: atom_id res chain seq x y z
N MET A 1 -38.44 3.48 -52.27
CA MET A 1 -39.55 3.92 -51.39
C MET A 1 -40.93 3.52 -51.93
N ILE A 2 -41.08 2.34 -52.54
CA ILE A 2 -42.35 1.90 -53.17
C ILE A 2 -42.79 0.50 -52.67
N ILE A 3 -41.89 -0.29 -52.06
CA ILE A 3 -42.20 -1.67 -51.62
C ILE A 3 -42.93 -1.69 -50.25
N ALA A 4 -42.90 -0.61 -49.47
CA ALA A 4 -43.49 -0.56 -48.12
C ALA A 4 -45.00 -0.28 -48.08
N PHE A 5 -45.62 0.12 -49.20
CA PHE A 5 -47.06 0.44 -49.24
C PHE A 5 -47.95 -0.80 -49.45
N HIS A 6 -47.47 -1.83 -50.14
CA HIS A 6 -48.26 -3.05 -50.40
C HIS A 6 -48.40 -3.99 -49.19
N THR A 7 -47.53 -3.86 -48.18
CA THR A 7 -47.60 -4.65 -46.94
C THR A 7 -48.60 -4.10 -45.93
N ILE A 8 -49.03 -2.85 -46.07
CA ILE A 8 -50.04 -2.25 -45.17
C ILE A 8 -51.45 -2.60 -45.66
N GLU A 9 -51.70 -2.62 -46.97
CA GLU A 9 -53.03 -2.98 -47.50
C GLU A 9 -53.38 -4.47 -47.36
N SER A 10 -52.39 -5.37 -47.40
CA SER A 10 -52.63 -6.81 -47.19
C SER A 10 -53.00 -7.16 -45.74
N VAL A 11 -52.56 -6.37 -44.76
CA VAL A 11 -53.00 -6.50 -43.35
C VAL A 11 -54.41 -5.93 -43.15
N VAL A 12 -54.81 -4.93 -43.95
CA VAL A 12 -56.16 -4.34 -43.89
C VAL A 12 -57.20 -5.24 -44.59
N PHE A 13 -56.83 -5.95 -45.66
CA PHE A 13 -57.75 -6.85 -46.37
C PHE A 13 -58.00 -8.19 -45.65
N CYS A 14 -57.06 -8.68 -44.85
CA CYS A 14 -57.25 -9.86 -44.01
C CYS A 14 -58.09 -9.60 -42.74
N ARG A 15 -58.53 -8.36 -42.51
CA ARG A 15 -59.37 -7.96 -41.38
C ARG A 15 -60.87 -8.28 -41.57
N HIS A 16 -61.27 -8.74 -42.76
CA HIS A 16 -62.67 -8.88 -43.14
C HIS A 16 -63.25 -10.32 -43.05
N LYS A 17 -62.47 -11.34 -42.64
CA LYS A 17 -62.95 -12.74 -42.57
C LYS A 17 -62.92 -13.41 -41.20
N TYR A 18 -62.54 -12.70 -40.14
CA TYR A 18 -62.75 -13.15 -38.76
C TYR A 18 -63.44 -12.06 -37.97
N ARG A 19 -64.69 -11.75 -38.34
CA ARG A 19 -65.63 -11.11 -37.42
C ARG A 19 -66.11 -12.17 -36.44
N THR A 20 -65.21 -12.70 -35.63
CA THR A 20 -65.60 -13.41 -34.42
C THR A 20 -66.29 -12.38 -33.55
N SER A 21 -67.62 -12.42 -33.50
CA SER A 21 -68.40 -11.81 -32.44
C SER A 21 -67.97 -12.51 -31.14
N LEU A 22 -66.90 -12.00 -30.53
CA LEU A 22 -66.48 -12.44 -29.21
C LEU A 22 -67.70 -12.33 -28.30
N SER A 23 -68.05 -13.44 -27.66
CA SER A 23 -69.08 -13.44 -26.62
C SER A 23 -68.73 -12.35 -25.59
N PRO A 24 -69.72 -11.62 -25.05
CA PRO A 24 -69.50 -10.61 -24.02
C PRO A 24 -68.59 -11.11 -22.88
N LYS A 25 -68.68 -12.40 -22.53
CA LYS A 25 -67.80 -13.04 -21.53
C LYS A 25 -66.31 -13.00 -21.92
N LYS A 26 -65.97 -13.43 -23.15
CA LYS A 26 -64.58 -13.43 -23.64
C LYS A 26 -64.02 -12.02 -23.81
N LYS A 27 -64.88 -11.06 -24.13
CA LYS A 27 -64.50 -9.64 -24.23
C LYS A 27 -64.11 -9.09 -22.85
N ASN A 28 -64.92 -9.35 -21.82
CA ASN A 28 -64.63 -8.95 -20.45
C ASN A 28 -63.34 -9.62 -19.91
N GLU A 29 -63.14 -10.91 -20.18
CA GLU A 29 -61.90 -11.62 -19.79
C GLU A 29 -60.65 -10.99 -20.40
N LEU A 30 -60.68 -10.62 -21.69
CA LEU A 30 -59.58 -9.93 -22.35
C LEU A 30 -59.35 -8.52 -21.80
N GLU A 31 -60.42 -7.78 -21.49
CA GLU A 31 -60.32 -6.46 -20.87
C GLU A 31 -59.67 -6.54 -19.48
N GLU A 32 -60.01 -7.54 -18.67
CA GLU A 32 -59.36 -7.79 -17.38
C GLU A 32 -57.88 -8.16 -17.53
N ILE A 33 -57.54 -9.01 -18.52
CA ILE A 33 -56.15 -9.36 -18.82
C ILE A 33 -55.36 -8.11 -19.21
N LEU A 34 -55.89 -7.29 -20.12
CA LEU A 34 -55.25 -6.04 -20.54
C LEU A 34 -55.10 -5.06 -19.38
N ALA A 35 -56.09 -4.96 -18.49
CA ALA A 35 -56.02 -4.13 -17.29
C ALA A 35 -54.90 -4.60 -16.34
N ARG A 36 -54.74 -5.92 -16.15
CA ARG A 36 -53.61 -6.49 -15.37
C ARG A 36 -52.26 -6.16 -16.01
N TYR A 37 -52.12 -6.40 -17.32
CA TYR A 37 -50.88 -6.08 -18.03
C TYR A 37 -50.50 -4.60 -17.95
N LYS A 38 -51.48 -3.69 -18.08
CA LYS A 38 -51.22 -2.25 -17.92
C LYS A 38 -50.75 -1.92 -16.49
N LYS A 39 -51.42 -2.46 -15.47
CA LYS A 39 -51.03 -2.25 -14.08
C LYS A 39 -49.63 -2.79 -13.78
N ASP A 40 -49.28 -3.93 -14.35
CA ASP A 40 -47.94 -4.50 -14.20
C ASP A 40 -46.90 -3.71 -14.98
N ALA A 41 -47.21 -3.24 -16.19
CA ALA A 41 -46.34 -2.34 -16.96
C ALA A 41 -46.06 -1.03 -16.20
N ASP A 42 -47.08 -0.42 -15.57
CA ASP A 42 -46.92 0.77 -14.74
C ASP A 42 -46.04 0.48 -13.51
N ARG A 43 -46.24 -0.69 -12.87
CA ARG A 43 -45.40 -1.14 -11.74
C ARG A 43 -43.95 -1.33 -12.16
N PHE A 44 -43.70 -1.97 -13.31
CA PHE A 44 -42.36 -2.14 -13.85
C PHE A 44 -41.72 -0.80 -14.20
N SER A 45 -42.46 0.10 -14.85
CA SER A 45 -41.99 1.45 -15.19
C SER A 45 -41.57 2.22 -13.93
N LYS A 46 -42.37 2.16 -12.86
CA LYS A 46 -42.01 2.78 -11.57
C LYS A 46 -40.75 2.16 -11.00
N LYS A 47 -40.60 0.83 -11.09
CA LYS A 47 -39.42 0.14 -10.56
C LYS A 47 -38.14 0.48 -11.33
N VAL A 48 -38.24 0.63 -12.65
CA VAL A 48 -37.12 1.09 -13.49
C VAL A 48 -36.68 2.49 -13.07
N CYS A 49 -37.61 3.42 -12.90
CA CYS A 49 -37.31 4.78 -12.45
C CYS A 49 -36.65 4.83 -11.06
N GLU A 50 -37.08 3.98 -10.12
CA GLU A 50 -36.41 3.85 -8.81
C GLU A 50 -34.97 3.34 -8.94
N LEU A 51 -34.75 2.34 -9.80
CA LEU A 51 -33.43 1.76 -10.03
C LEU A 51 -32.49 2.75 -10.74
N GLU A 52 -32.99 3.55 -11.68
CA GLU A 52 -32.22 4.59 -12.35
C GLU A 52 -31.70 5.63 -11.35
N HIS A 53 -32.56 6.15 -10.48
CA HIS A 53 -32.14 7.08 -9.42
C HIS A 53 -31.15 6.45 -8.44
N ALA A 54 -31.33 5.18 -8.09
CA ALA A 54 -30.39 4.46 -7.23
C ALA A 54 -29.02 4.30 -7.92
N ASN A 55 -29.02 4.01 -9.22
CA ASN A 55 -27.81 3.90 -10.01
C ASN A 55 -27.08 5.25 -10.10
N GLU A 56 -27.81 6.34 -10.28
CA GLU A 56 -27.22 7.68 -10.31
C GLU A 56 -26.57 8.06 -8.97
N ARG A 57 -27.21 7.71 -7.84
CA ARG A 57 -26.60 7.88 -6.50
C ARG A 57 -25.33 7.07 -6.35
N ARG A 58 -25.33 5.82 -6.82
CA ARG A 58 -24.13 4.96 -6.80
C ARG A 58 -23.01 5.55 -7.65
N ASN A 59 -23.31 6.05 -8.85
CA ASN A 59 -22.31 6.65 -9.73
C ASN A 59 -21.64 7.87 -9.06
N LYS A 60 -22.42 8.75 -8.42
CA LYS A 60 -21.88 9.89 -7.66
C LYS A 60 -20.94 9.45 -6.53
N ILE A 61 -21.25 8.34 -5.85
CA ILE A 61 -20.37 7.79 -4.81
C ILE A 61 -19.08 7.24 -5.42
N VAL A 62 -19.18 6.51 -6.54
CA VAL A 62 -18.02 5.96 -7.25
C VAL A 62 -17.10 7.08 -7.71
N GLU A 63 -17.62 8.12 -8.38
CA GLU A 63 -16.84 9.28 -8.80
C GLU A 63 -16.14 9.97 -7.62
N ALA A 64 -16.84 10.14 -6.50
CA ALA A 64 -16.25 10.72 -5.29
C ALA A 64 -15.14 9.85 -4.68
N LEU A 65 -15.28 8.52 -4.74
CA LEU A 65 -14.26 7.59 -4.29
C LEU A 65 -13.05 7.56 -5.24
N GLU A 66 -13.28 7.59 -6.55
CA GLU A 66 -12.22 7.68 -7.56
C GLU A 66 -11.38 8.95 -7.36
N CYS A 67 -12.04 10.10 -7.14
CA CYS A 67 -11.35 11.35 -6.82
C CYS A 67 -10.48 11.23 -5.55
N LYS A 68 -10.97 10.58 -4.50
CA LYS A 68 -10.20 10.34 -3.26
C LYS A 68 -9.01 9.42 -3.48
N VAL A 69 -9.18 8.35 -4.26
CA VAL A 69 -8.09 7.43 -4.60
C VAL A 69 -6.99 8.14 -5.37
N GLU A 70 -7.36 9.00 -6.33
CA GLU A 70 -6.36 9.75 -7.10
C GLU A 70 -5.64 10.78 -6.23
N GLN A 71 -6.35 11.46 -5.33
CA GLN A 71 -5.73 12.34 -4.34
C GLN A 71 -4.74 11.58 -3.44
N GLN A 72 -5.12 10.39 -2.96
CA GLN A 72 -4.24 9.54 -2.15
C GLN A 72 -3.01 9.06 -2.93
N ARG A 73 -3.15 8.73 -4.21
CA ARG A 73 -2.02 8.36 -5.07
C ARG A 73 -1.04 9.50 -5.22
N GLU A 74 -1.53 10.73 -5.43
CA GLU A 74 -0.64 11.89 -5.55
C GLU A 74 0.08 12.19 -4.22
N GLN A 75 -0.63 12.08 -3.09
CA GLN A 75 0.01 12.16 -1.77
C GLN A 75 1.08 11.08 -1.58
N LEU A 76 0.81 9.84 -2.01
CA LEU A 76 1.78 8.76 -1.91
C LEU A 76 3.05 9.07 -2.72
N LYS A 77 2.92 9.59 -3.95
CA LYS A 77 4.08 10.01 -4.75
C LYS A 77 4.94 11.05 -4.03
N THR A 78 4.31 12.01 -3.35
CA THR A 78 5.09 13.01 -2.58
C THR A 78 5.83 12.39 -1.41
N VAL A 79 5.19 11.47 -0.68
CA VAL A 79 5.83 10.78 0.44
C VAL A 79 6.97 9.88 -0.04
N GLU A 80 6.80 9.20 -1.16
CA GLU A 80 7.85 8.39 -1.78
C GLU A 80 9.05 9.25 -2.24
N ALA A 81 8.79 10.42 -2.84
CA ALA A 81 9.84 11.36 -3.21
C ALA A 81 10.61 11.88 -1.99
N ASP A 82 9.91 12.24 -0.91
CA ASP A 82 10.52 12.68 0.35
C ASP A 82 11.37 11.56 0.98
N LYS A 83 10.87 10.32 0.95
CA LYS A 83 11.61 9.14 1.40
C LYS A 83 12.90 8.96 0.60
N ASP A 84 12.86 9.05 -0.72
CA ASP A 84 14.03 8.92 -1.59
C ASP A 84 15.08 10.00 -1.30
N ILE A 85 14.65 11.24 -1.06
CA ILE A 85 15.54 12.35 -0.69
C ILE A 85 16.23 12.04 0.63
N LEU A 86 15.47 11.60 1.64
CA LEU A 86 16.00 11.26 2.96
C LEU A 86 16.97 10.07 2.89
N GLU A 87 16.69 9.05 2.08
CA GLU A 87 17.59 7.91 1.90
C GLU A 87 18.92 8.31 1.27
N ARG A 88 18.89 9.15 0.21
CA ARG A 88 20.10 9.69 -0.40
C ARG A 88 20.91 10.53 0.57
N GLU A 89 20.24 11.37 1.36
CA GLU A 89 20.87 12.21 2.38
C GLU A 89 21.49 11.37 3.50
N CYS A 90 20.80 10.31 3.95
CA CYS A 90 21.35 9.36 4.91
C CYS A 90 22.62 8.70 4.39
N GLU A 91 22.64 8.30 3.12
CA GLU A 91 23.82 7.67 2.53
C GLU A 91 24.97 8.65 2.34
N ARG A 92 24.68 9.88 1.93
CA ARG A 92 25.66 10.97 1.85
C ARG A 92 26.33 11.22 3.21
N LEU A 93 25.54 11.33 4.28
CA LEU A 93 26.04 11.55 5.64
C LEU A 93 26.84 10.35 6.18
N LYS A 94 26.47 9.11 5.81
CA LYS A 94 27.26 7.92 6.15
C LYS A 94 28.61 7.95 5.45
N ASN A 95 28.63 8.26 4.15
CA ASN A 95 29.86 8.33 3.36
C ASN A 95 30.80 9.41 3.88
N GLU A 96 30.28 10.61 4.16
CA GLU A 96 31.07 11.70 4.76
C GLU A 96 31.70 11.29 6.09
N ARG A 97 30.94 10.59 6.96
CA ARG A 97 31.49 10.06 8.22
C ARG A 97 32.56 9.00 7.98
N MET A 98 32.42 8.14 6.97
CA MET A 98 33.42 7.14 6.62
C MET A 98 34.69 7.78 6.06
N GLU A 99 34.56 8.82 5.24
CA GLU A 99 35.68 9.60 4.71
C GLU A 99 36.46 10.28 5.84
N GLN A 100 35.78 10.93 6.78
CA GLN A 100 36.44 11.53 7.95
C GLN A 100 37.16 10.46 8.79
N ARG A 101 36.60 9.26 8.96
CA ARG A 101 37.27 8.15 9.68
C ARG A 101 38.50 7.62 8.93
N SER A 102 38.43 7.54 7.60
CA SER A 102 39.55 7.17 6.73
C SER A 102 40.68 8.19 6.83
N TRP A 103 40.35 9.48 6.81
CA TRP A 103 41.32 10.54 7.02
C TRP A 103 41.98 10.46 8.40
N ILE A 104 41.19 10.24 9.47
CA ILE A 104 41.74 10.02 10.82
C ILE A 104 42.69 8.82 10.84
N GLN A 105 42.40 7.73 10.13
CA GLN A 105 43.26 6.55 10.07
C GLN A 105 44.64 6.90 9.49
N ILE A 106 44.67 7.67 8.41
CA ILE A 106 45.91 8.13 7.75
C ILE A 106 46.71 9.04 8.69
N GLU A 107 46.05 10.02 9.33
CA GLU A 107 46.72 10.94 10.26
C GLU A 107 47.20 10.22 11.53
N CYS A 108 46.44 9.24 12.03
CA CYS A 108 46.87 8.39 13.14
C CYS A 108 48.16 7.63 12.79
N ALA A 109 48.26 7.11 11.56
CA ALA A 109 49.48 6.44 11.07
C ALA A 109 50.68 7.41 10.92
N ARG A 110 50.41 8.70 10.74
CA ARG A 110 51.43 9.78 10.77
C ARG A 110 51.85 10.18 12.19
N GLY A 111 51.24 9.60 13.22
CA GLY A 111 51.52 9.92 14.63
C GLY A 111 50.75 11.13 15.16
N CYS A 112 49.71 11.60 14.45
CA CYS A 112 48.90 12.71 14.92
C CYS A 112 48.06 12.34 16.15
N THR A 113 47.94 13.28 17.07
CA THR A 113 47.11 13.15 18.27
C THR A 113 45.64 13.48 17.98
N ALA A 114 44.74 13.05 18.88
CA ALA A 114 43.32 13.35 18.76
C ALA A 114 42.97 14.85 18.69
N ARG A 115 43.78 15.72 19.32
CA ARG A 115 43.59 17.17 19.23
C ARG A 115 43.96 17.70 17.85
N GLN A 116 45.08 17.25 17.29
CA GLN A 116 45.53 17.64 15.95
C GLN A 116 44.55 17.17 14.88
N CYS A 117 44.08 15.92 14.97
CA CYS A 117 43.06 15.41 14.04
C CYS A 117 41.73 16.17 14.16
N LEU A 118 41.30 16.52 15.39
CA LEU A 118 40.10 17.34 15.58
C LEU A 118 40.24 18.70 14.89
N GLN A 119 41.38 19.36 15.07
CA GLN A 119 41.62 20.67 14.46
C GLN A 119 41.56 20.60 12.93
N GLY A 120 42.26 19.64 12.31
CA GLY A 120 42.22 19.48 10.85
C GLY A 120 40.82 19.16 10.31
N LEU A 121 40.04 18.36 11.05
CA LEU A 121 38.64 18.11 10.71
C LEU A 121 37.77 19.36 10.85
N GLN A 122 37.96 20.17 11.89
CA GLN A 122 37.21 21.42 12.08
C GLN A 122 37.52 22.45 10.99
N GLU A 123 38.77 22.50 10.51
CA GLU A 123 39.18 23.38 9.41
C GLU A 123 38.54 22.96 8.07
N THR A 124 38.41 21.65 7.83
CA THR A 124 37.92 21.10 6.55
C THR A 124 36.40 20.91 6.52
N CYS A 125 35.85 20.23 7.53
CA CYS A 125 34.45 19.80 7.60
C CYS A 125 33.57 20.78 8.40
N ARG A 126 34.16 21.70 9.18
CA ARG A 126 33.43 22.71 9.97
C ARG A 126 32.36 22.05 10.86
N GLU A 127 31.09 22.35 10.61
CA GLU A 127 29.93 21.87 11.37
C GLU A 127 29.69 20.37 11.20
N SER A 128 30.15 19.76 10.10
CA SER A 128 30.03 18.33 9.88
C SER A 128 31.19 17.52 10.48
N ALA A 129 32.17 18.18 11.10
CA ALA A 129 33.31 17.53 11.73
C ALA A 129 32.88 16.58 12.86
N LEU A 130 33.48 15.39 12.90
CA LEU A 130 33.26 14.44 13.99
C LEU A 130 33.62 15.06 15.35
N PRO A 131 32.80 14.84 16.39
CA PRO A 131 33.08 15.39 17.71
C PRO A 131 34.31 14.71 18.33
N TYR A 132 35.02 15.44 19.19
CA TYR A 132 36.27 14.98 19.82
C TYR A 132 36.19 13.57 20.41
N ARG A 133 35.10 13.23 21.11
CA ARG A 133 34.90 11.89 21.70
C ARG A 133 34.96 10.78 20.64
N THR A 134 34.40 11.02 19.46
CA THR A 134 34.41 10.07 18.35
C THR A 134 35.81 9.97 17.76
N VAL A 135 36.48 11.11 17.54
CA VAL A 135 37.87 11.15 17.04
C VAL A 135 38.82 10.38 17.96
N ALA A 136 38.76 10.66 19.27
CA ALA A 136 39.59 9.98 20.27
C ALA A 136 39.32 8.47 20.31
N ARG A 137 38.06 8.05 20.20
CA ARG A 137 37.69 6.62 20.14
C ARG A 137 38.27 5.93 18.90
N TRP A 138 38.23 6.58 17.74
CA TRP A 138 38.78 6.03 16.50
C TRP A 138 40.29 5.92 16.52
N ILE A 139 40.99 6.96 16.99
CA ILE A 139 42.44 6.95 17.15
C ILE A 139 42.88 5.83 18.10
N ARG A 140 42.16 5.66 19.22
CA ARG A 140 42.42 4.54 20.13
C ARG A 140 42.29 3.20 19.43
N ALA A 141 41.19 2.99 18.71
CA ALA A 141 40.96 1.74 17.99
C ALA A 141 42.02 1.47 16.91
N PHE A 142 42.47 2.51 16.19
CA PHE A 142 43.53 2.38 15.19
C PHE A 142 44.88 2.05 15.84
N ASN A 143 45.21 2.67 16.97
CA ASN A 143 46.40 2.33 17.75
C ASN A 143 46.34 0.90 18.33
N GLU A 144 45.15 0.37 18.59
CA GLU A 144 44.90 -1.03 18.97
C GLU A 144 44.94 -2.00 17.78
N GLY A 145 45.25 -1.53 16.56
CA GLY A 145 45.44 -2.36 15.37
C GLY A 145 44.21 -2.52 14.48
N ARG A 146 43.11 -1.80 14.76
CA ARG A 146 41.94 -1.81 13.86
C ARG A 146 42.31 -1.23 12.50
N GLN A 147 41.97 -1.93 11.42
CA GLN A 147 42.17 -1.44 10.04
C GLN A 147 40.86 -1.00 9.36
N ASN A 148 39.70 -1.45 9.84
CA ASN A 148 38.41 -1.17 9.21
C ASN A 148 37.78 0.14 9.73
N VAL A 149 37.46 1.06 8.81
CA VAL A 149 36.81 2.37 9.06
C VAL A 149 35.27 2.30 9.15
N ALA A 150 34.68 1.21 8.67
CA ALA A 150 33.25 0.95 8.80
C ALA A 150 32.92 0.54 10.23
N ASP A 151 31.67 0.78 10.63
CA ASP A 151 31.17 0.29 11.90
C ASP A 151 31.13 -1.25 11.87
N MET A 152 31.76 -1.90 12.86
CA MET A 152 31.69 -3.35 12.97
C MET A 152 30.26 -3.74 13.32
N ARG A 153 29.81 -4.88 12.79
CA ARG A 153 28.51 -5.44 13.20
C ARG A 153 28.53 -5.61 14.71
N ARG A 154 27.60 -4.93 15.38
CA ARG A 154 27.37 -5.14 16.80
C ARG A 154 26.92 -6.58 16.96
N PRO A 155 27.60 -7.41 17.76
CA PRO A 155 27.06 -8.71 18.09
C PRO A 155 25.66 -8.48 18.66
N GLY A 156 24.66 -9.08 18.02
CA GLY A 156 23.29 -9.01 18.50
C GLY A 156 23.19 -9.62 19.90
N ARG A 157 22.04 -9.43 20.56
CA ARG A 157 21.71 -10.28 21.70
C ARG A 157 21.80 -11.73 21.23
N PRO A 158 22.59 -12.61 21.88
CA PRO A 158 22.58 -14.03 21.55
C PRO A 158 21.13 -14.50 21.58
N SER A 159 20.64 -15.03 20.46
CA SER A 159 19.23 -15.41 20.33
C SER A 159 18.90 -16.62 21.21
N VAL A 160 19.90 -17.47 21.47
CA VAL A 160 19.78 -18.73 22.19
C VAL A 160 21.18 -19.05 22.72
N SER A 161 21.36 -19.27 24.03
CA SER A 161 22.61 -19.86 24.56
C SER A 161 22.52 -21.38 24.50
N GLU A 162 23.66 -22.07 24.58
CA GLU A 162 23.72 -23.54 24.69
C GLU A 162 22.86 -24.06 25.87
N GLU A 163 22.65 -23.24 26.89
CA GLU A 163 21.78 -23.54 28.05
C GLU A 163 20.32 -23.75 27.63
N VAL A 164 19.82 -23.06 26.60
CA VAL A 164 18.44 -23.24 26.14
C VAL A 164 18.27 -24.59 25.43
N HIS A 165 19.29 -25.08 24.71
CA HIS A 165 19.24 -26.43 24.13
C HIS A 165 19.28 -27.51 25.21
N ALA A 166 20.08 -27.34 26.26
CA ALA A 166 20.10 -28.23 27.41
C ALA A 166 18.76 -28.21 28.17
N LEU A 167 18.17 -27.02 28.37
CA LEU A 167 16.85 -26.86 28.98
C LEU A 167 15.73 -27.49 28.14
N SER A 168 15.78 -27.35 26.80
CA SER A 168 14.83 -28.02 25.91
C SER A 168 14.94 -29.54 26.01
N ALA A 169 16.15 -30.10 25.98
CA ALA A 169 16.35 -31.54 26.12
C ALA A 169 15.87 -32.05 27.50
N LEU A 170 16.10 -31.28 28.56
CA LEU A 170 15.61 -31.59 29.90
C LEU A 170 14.08 -31.58 29.96
N LEU A 171 13.42 -30.55 29.41
CA LEU A 171 11.97 -30.44 29.35
C LEU A 171 11.31 -31.50 28.45
N GLU A 172 12.00 -31.92 27.38
CA GLU A 172 11.57 -33.04 26.53
C GLU A 172 11.64 -34.38 27.27
N SER A 173 12.59 -34.54 28.20
CA SER A 173 12.75 -35.74 29.02
C SER A 173 11.81 -35.78 30.23
N ASP A 174 11.62 -34.65 30.91
CA ASP A 174 10.70 -34.50 32.03
C ASP A 174 10.11 -33.08 32.07
N TRP A 175 8.82 -32.97 31.76
CA TRP A 175 8.10 -31.70 31.72
C TRP A 175 7.69 -31.20 33.12
N ARG A 176 7.89 -31.99 34.19
CA ARG A 176 7.44 -31.64 35.54
C ARG A 176 8.36 -30.68 36.28
N HIS A 177 9.47 -30.28 35.67
CA HIS A 177 10.38 -29.31 36.26
C HIS A 177 9.71 -27.95 36.44
N THR A 178 9.87 -27.39 37.64
CA THR A 178 9.41 -26.03 37.95
C THR A 178 10.47 -25.01 37.57
N ILE A 179 10.07 -23.75 37.34
CA ILE A 179 11.00 -22.67 36.98
C ILE A 179 12.14 -22.50 38.01
N ARG A 180 11.91 -22.82 39.29
CA ARG A 180 12.93 -22.78 40.35
C ARG A 180 13.98 -23.89 40.26
N GLU A 181 13.67 -24.99 39.59
CA GLU A 181 14.58 -26.13 39.40
C GLU A 181 15.41 -25.98 38.11
N LEU A 182 14.98 -25.08 37.22
CA LEU A 182 15.60 -24.81 35.91
C LEU A 182 16.50 -23.56 35.90
N ALA A 183 16.57 -22.81 37.00
CA ALA A 183 17.31 -21.55 37.15
C ALA A 183 18.59 -21.73 37.97
#